data_AF-A0A967UWW4-F1
#
_entry.id   AF-A0A967UWW4-F1
#
_cell.length_a   1.000
_cell.length_b   1.000
_cell.length_c   1.000
_cell.angle_alpha   90.00
_cell.angle_beta   90.00
_cell.angle_gamma   90.00
#
_symmetry.space_group_name_H-M   'P 1'
#
loop_
_entity.id
_entity.type
_entity.pdbx_description
1 polymer ?
#
loop_
_entity_poly.entity_id
_entity_poly.type
_entity_poly.pdbx_seq_one_letter_code
_entity_poly.pdbx_strand_id
1 'polypeptide(L)'
;MYGEASWPQLVFVDGLFSPELSQMADLAGGARVGSLAGAIAAGDETVKAHLDRHAEATSAFIALNAAFIQDGAFFHVPKGVALETPVHFLFV
;
A
#
# COMPACT_ATOMS: atom_id res chain seq x y z
N MET A 1 -22.47 -1.60 2.04
CA MET A 1 -21.35 -1.35 2.98
C MET A 1 -20.13 -1.96 2.31
N TYR A 2 -19.12 -1.15 1.97
CA TYR A 2 -17.96 -1.63 1.22
C TYR A 2 -16.92 -2.18 2.20
N GLY A 3 -16.40 -3.40 1.93
CA GLY A 3 -15.53 -4.16 2.85
C GLY A 3 -16.33 -5.16 3.69
N GLU A 4 -15.88 -6.42 3.71
CA GLU A 4 -16.39 -7.45 4.61
C GLU A 4 -15.52 -7.44 5.88
N ALA A 5 -16.12 -7.60 7.07
CA ALA A 5 -15.41 -7.49 8.36
C ALA A 5 -14.30 -8.55 8.56
N SER A 6 -14.25 -9.55 7.69
CA SER A 6 -13.24 -10.62 7.68
C SER A 6 -12.03 -10.30 6.79
N TRP A 7 -12.10 -9.26 5.94
CA TRP A 7 -11.01 -8.95 5.02
C TRP A 7 -9.94 -8.09 5.72
N PRO A 8 -8.65 -8.28 5.38
CA PRO A 8 -7.61 -7.34 5.77
C PRO A 8 -7.98 -5.94 5.28
N GLN A 9 -7.99 -4.97 6.20
CA GLN A 9 -8.29 -3.57 5.92
C GLN A 9 -7.17 -2.65 6.39
N LEU A 10 -6.68 -1.81 5.48
CA LEU A 10 -5.74 -0.74 5.80
C LEU A 10 -6.43 0.59 5.64
N VAL A 11 -6.36 1.42 6.67
CA VAL A 11 -6.96 2.74 6.71
C VAL A 11 -5.87 3.80 6.61
N PHE A 12 -6.09 4.76 5.71
CA PHE A 12 -5.23 5.90 5.49
C PHE A 12 -6.03 7.16 5.76
N VAL A 13 -5.56 7.98 6.70
CA VAL A 13 -6.17 9.26 7.05
C VAL A 13 -5.28 10.35 6.46
N ASP A 14 -5.84 11.19 5.58
CA ASP A 14 -5.08 12.24 4.88
C ASP A 14 -3.82 11.71 4.16
N GLY A 15 -3.90 10.47 3.64
CA GLY A 15 -2.81 9.81 2.93
C GLY A 15 -1.77 9.10 3.82
N LEU A 16 -1.90 9.15 5.15
CA LEU A 16 -1.01 8.50 6.11
C LEU A 16 -1.62 7.22 6.68
N PHE A 17 -0.84 6.14 6.79
CA PHE A 17 -1.33 4.90 7.38
C PHE A 17 -1.68 5.06 8.86
N SER A 18 -2.88 4.61 9.24
CA SER A 18 -3.37 4.57 10.62
C SER A 18 -3.45 3.13 11.14
N PRO A 19 -2.47 2.67 11.93
CA PRO A 19 -2.48 1.34 12.52
C PRO A 19 -3.70 1.09 13.42
N GLU A 20 -4.13 2.12 14.17
CA GLU A 20 -5.24 2.02 15.11
C GLU A 20 -6.62 1.86 14.46
N LEU A 21 -6.78 2.29 13.21
CA LEU A 21 -8.01 2.11 12.43
C LEU A 21 -7.94 0.90 11.48
N SER A 22 -6.76 0.31 11.34
CA SER A 22 -6.52 -0.80 10.43
C SER A 22 -6.74 -2.16 11.09
N GLN A 23 -7.14 -3.14 10.28
CA GLN A 23 -7.30 -4.53 10.68
C GLN A 23 -6.42 -5.39 9.76
N MET A 24 -5.24 -5.75 10.26
CA MET A 24 -4.29 -6.58 9.53
C MET A 24 -4.57 -8.06 9.81
N ALA A 25 -4.52 -8.89 8.78
CA ALA A 25 -4.41 -10.33 8.94
C ALA A 25 -3.15 -10.81 8.22
N ASP A 26 -2.59 -11.93 8.69
CA ASP A 26 -1.45 -12.56 8.03
C ASP A 26 -1.83 -12.96 6.60
N LEU A 27 -1.12 -12.41 5.62
CA LEU A 27 -1.33 -12.77 4.22
C LEU A 27 -0.56 -14.05 3.88
N ALA A 28 -1.24 -14.97 3.20
CA ALA A 28 -0.63 -16.22 2.77
C ALA A 28 0.47 -16.01 1.70
N GLY A 29 1.37 -16.99 1.59
CA GLY A 29 2.32 -17.07 0.48
C GLY A 29 3.42 -16.01 0.47
N GLY A 30 3.66 -15.30 1.58
CA GLY A 30 4.67 -14.25 1.65
C GLY A 30 4.27 -12.94 0.95
N ALA A 31 2.96 -12.76 0.70
CA ALA A 31 2.41 -11.46 0.35
C ALA A 31 2.58 -10.49 1.52
N ARG A 32 2.83 -9.22 1.21
CA ARG A 32 3.14 -8.18 2.20
C ARG A 32 2.30 -6.97 1.89
N VAL A 33 1.69 -6.42 2.93
CA VAL A 33 0.86 -5.23 2.85
C VAL A 33 1.17 -4.32 4.02
N GLY A 34 1.13 -3.01 3.81
CA GLY A 34 1.42 -2.04 4.85
C GLY A 34 1.50 -0.62 4.31
N SER A 35 2.14 0.25 5.10
CA SER A 35 2.44 1.61 4.68
C SER A 35 3.66 1.66 3.76
N LEU A 36 3.61 2.53 2.76
CA LEU A 36 4.71 2.81 1.86
C LEU A 36 5.90 3.39 2.63
N ALA A 37 5.64 4.32 3.55
CA ALA A 37 6.67 4.89 4.41
C ALA A 37 7.38 3.81 5.24
N GLY A 38 6.60 2.85 5.78
CA GLY A 38 7.13 1.72 6.54
C GLY A 38 7.99 0.80 5.68
N ALA A 39 7.56 0.49 4.45
CA ALA A 39 8.32 -0.33 3.52
C ALA A 39 9.63 0.35 3.08
N ILE A 40 9.62 1.67 2.86
CA ILE A 40 10.83 2.47 2.59
C ILE A 40 11.79 2.42 3.79
N ALA A 41 11.27 2.66 5.00
CA ALA A 41 12.07 2.65 6.22
C ALA A 41 12.70 1.27 6.50
N ALA A 42 11.98 0.19 6.16
CA ALA A 42 12.48 -1.19 6.24
C ALA A 42 13.51 -1.53 5.16
N GLY A 43 13.79 -0.63 4.22
CA GLY A 43 14.77 -0.83 3.15
C GLY A 43 14.31 -1.82 2.09
N ASP A 44 13.00 -1.92 1.84
CA ASP A 44 12.46 -2.86 0.86
C ASP A 44 12.93 -2.56 -0.57
N GLU A 45 13.71 -3.48 -1.12
CA GLU A 45 14.26 -3.38 -2.47
C GLU A 45 13.17 -3.36 -3.57
N THR A 46 12.00 -3.96 -3.31
CA THR A 46 10.88 -3.91 -4.25
C THR A 46 10.30 -2.50 -4.36
N VAL A 47 10.27 -1.73 -3.27
CA VAL A 47 9.82 -0.34 -3.31
C VAL A 47 10.81 0.50 -4.11
N LYS A 48 12.11 0.38 -3.81
CA LYS A 48 13.16 1.11 -4.53
C LYS A 48 13.15 0.85 -6.04
N ALA A 49 12.86 -0.39 -6.44
CA ALA A 49 12.83 -0.76 -7.85
C ALA A 49 11.64 -0.18 -8.64
N HIS A 50 10.55 0.23 -7.97
CA HIS A 50 9.29 0.57 -8.62
C HIS A 50 8.77 2.00 -8.34
N LEU A 51 9.07 2.60 -7.17
CA LEU A 51 8.45 3.85 -6.72
C LEU A 51 8.67 5.04 -7.68
N ASP A 52 9.88 5.17 -8.24
CA ASP A 52 10.23 6.27 -9.15
C ASP A 52 10.18 5.86 -10.63
N ARG A 53 9.90 4.60 -10.93
CA ARG A 53 10.01 4.05 -12.29
C ARG A 53 8.73 4.17 -13.09
N HIS A 54 7.58 4.30 -12.43
CA HIS A 54 6.27 4.18 -13.08
C HIS A 54 5.44 5.46 -13.11
N ALA A 55 5.82 6.50 -12.36
CA ALA A 55 5.16 7.78 -12.40
C ALA A 55 5.69 8.64 -13.56
N GLU A 56 5.31 8.30 -14.80
CA GLU A 56 5.51 9.23 -15.90
C GLU A 56 4.72 10.52 -15.61
N ALA A 57 5.42 11.66 -15.57
CA ALA A 57 4.86 12.97 -15.26
C ALA A 57 3.99 13.52 -16.42
N THR A 58 2.96 12.76 -16.79
CA THR A 58 2.00 13.10 -17.85
C THR A 58 1.04 14.22 -17.44
N SER A 59 1.03 14.61 -16.16
CA SER A 59 0.35 15.80 -15.67
C SER A 59 1.09 16.43 -14.47
N ALA A 60 0.82 17.72 -14.22
CA ALA A 60 1.35 18.42 -13.06
C ALA A 60 0.92 17.80 -11.73
N PHE A 61 -0.27 17.19 -11.66
CA PHE A 61 -0.75 16.51 -10.45
C PHE A 61 0.03 15.22 -10.15
N ILE A 62 0.40 14.45 -11.19
CA ILE A 62 1.24 13.25 -11.01
C ILE A 62 2.63 13.66 -10.52
N ALA A 63 3.22 14.67 -11.15
CA ALA A 63 4.53 15.19 -10.74
C ALA A 63 4.50 15.74 -9.30
N LEU A 64 3.44 16.47 -8.94
CA LEU A 64 3.26 17.00 -7.58
C LEU A 64 3.10 15.86 -6.56
N ASN A 65 2.23 14.89 -6.83
CA ASN A 65 2.04 13.75 -5.94
C ASN A 65 3.33 12.93 -5.77
N ALA A 66 4.08 12.68 -6.84
CA ALA A 66 5.35 11.97 -6.75
C ALA A 66 6.41 12.77 -5.96
N ALA A 67 6.47 14.09 -6.14
CA ALA A 67 7.41 14.95 -5.42
C ALA A 67 7.11 15.07 -3.92
N PHE A 68 5.83 14.96 -3.53
CA PHE A 68 5.37 15.13 -2.15
C PHE A 68 4.85 13.85 -1.51
N ILE A 69 5.05 12.67 -2.11
CA ILE A 69 4.59 11.42 -1.52
C ILE A 69 5.32 11.17 -0.20
N GLN A 70 4.58 11.10 0.90
CA GLN A 70 5.12 10.85 2.24
C GLN A 70 4.79 9.45 2.72
N ASP A 71 3.61 8.96 2.38
CA ASP A 71 3.12 7.63 2.70
C ASP A 71 2.03 7.21 1.69
N GLY A 72 1.51 6.00 1.86
CA GLY A 72 0.44 5.44 1.04
C GLY A 72 0.36 3.93 1.21
N ALA A 73 -0.46 3.29 0.39
CA ALA A 73 -0.57 1.83 0.41
C ALA A 73 0.64 1.18 -0.26
N PHE A 74 1.29 0.26 0.43
CA PHE A 74 2.24 -0.68 -0.15
C PHE A 74 1.65 -2.09 -0.14
N PHE A 75 1.66 -2.73 -1.31
CA PHE A 75 1.17 -4.08 -1.48
C PHE A 75 2.01 -4.87 -2.48
N HIS A 76 2.67 -5.91 -1.99
CA HIS A 76 3.52 -6.77 -2.79
C HIS A 76 3.04 -8.22 -2.71
N VAL A 77 2.73 -8.79 -3.87
CA VAL A 77 2.31 -10.19 -4.02
C VAL A 77 3.38 -10.93 -4.82
N PRO A 78 4.06 -11.95 -4.24
CA PRO A 78 5.03 -12.73 -4.97
C PRO A 78 4.41 -13.45 -6.18
N LYS A 79 5.25 -13.72 -7.19
CA LYS A 79 4.82 -14.45 -8.38
C LYS A 79 4.23 -15.81 -8.01
N GLY A 80 3.03 -16.11 -8.52
CA GLY A 80 2.36 -17.39 -8.29
C GLY A 80 1.58 -17.48 -6.97
N VAL A 81 1.55 -16.40 -6.18
CA VAL A 81 0.71 -16.32 -4.98
C VAL A 81 -0.65 -15.77 -5.38
N ALA A 82 -1.70 -16.49 -4.98
CA ALA A 82 -3.08 -16.05 -5.06
C ALA A 82 -3.60 -15.85 -3.63
N LEU A 83 -4.22 -14.71 -3.36
CA LEU A 83 -4.87 -14.44 -2.09
C LEU A 83 -6.30 -14.95 -2.13
N GLU A 84 -6.72 -15.59 -1.04
CA GLU A 84 -8.08 -16.13 -0.91
C GLU A 84 -9.12 -15.04 -0.63
N THR A 85 -8.70 -13.94 0.00
CA THR A 85 -9.54 -12.79 0.34
C THR A 85 -8.99 -11.50 -0.27
N PRO A 86 -9.86 -10.57 -0.70
CA PRO A 86 -9.43 -9.23 -1.09
C PRO A 86 -8.76 -8.48 0.08
N VAL A 87 -7.91 -7.51 -0.26
CA VAL A 87 -7.38 -6.54 0.69
C VAL A 87 -8.08 -5.20 0.45
N HIS A 88 -8.64 -4.62 1.51
CA HIS A 88 -9.38 -3.37 1.44
C HIS A 88 -8.48 -2.19 1.83
N PHE A 89 -8.28 -1.25 0.91
CA PHE A 89 -7.61 0.02 1.19
C PHE A 89 -8.66 1.13 1.32
N LEU A 90 -8.81 1.68 2.51
CA LEU A 90 -9.74 2.75 2.81
C LEU A 90 -8.98 4.07 2.99
N PHE A 91 -9.32 5.08 2.20
CA PHE A 91 -8.75 6.43 2.28
C PHE A 91 -9.83 7.39 2.77
N VAL A 92 -9.56 8.10 3.87
CA VAL A 92 -10.48 9.05 4.51
C VAL A 92 -9.85 10.42 4.72
#